data_AF-A0AAX1DK57-F1
#
_entry.id   AF-A0AAX1DK57-F1
#
_cell.length_a   1.000
_cell.length_b   1.000
_cell.length_c   1.000
_cell.angle_alpha   90.00
_cell.angle_beta   90.00
_cell.angle_gamma   90.00
#
_symmetry.space_group_name_H-M   'P 1'
#
loop_
_entity.id
_entity.type
_entity.pdbx_description
1 polymer ?
#
loop_
_entity_poly.entity_id
_entity_poly.type
_entity_poly.pdbx_seq_one_letter_code
_entity_poly.pdbx_strand_id
1 'polypeptide(L)'
;MRDTQIHTALKIESTLVNAINVHGTETIAKAIGIDRSQISRWKKTHIPKFARFLAFIGYGVEDDDLRRLAKEVAELLIKEMRSYPEGSDRKETN
;
A
#
# COMPACT_ATOMS: atom_id res chain seq x y z
N MET A 1 9.61 5.25 -14.79
CA MET A 1 8.53 4.38 -14.27
C MET A 1 8.57 4.21 -12.75
N ARG A 2 9.73 3.98 -12.10
CA ARG A 2 9.81 3.92 -10.62
C ARG A 2 9.47 5.25 -9.94
N ASP A 3 9.83 6.37 -10.55
CA ASP A 3 9.66 7.71 -9.95
C ASP A 3 8.19 8.14 -9.89
N THR A 4 7.39 7.73 -10.88
CA THR A 4 5.94 7.99 -10.92
C THR A 4 5.21 7.32 -9.76
N GLN A 5 5.57 6.07 -9.44
CA GLN A 5 4.95 5.34 -8.32
C GLN A 5 5.30 5.95 -6.97
N ILE A 6 6.53 6.46 -6.82
CA ILE A 6 6.97 7.14 -5.59
C ILE A 6 6.20 8.46 -5.41
N HIS A 7 6.06 9.26 -6.46
CA HIS A 7 5.28 10.50 -6.41
C HIS A 7 3.80 10.24 -6.09
N THR A 8 3.19 9.23 -6.71
CA THR A 8 1.81 8.81 -6.43
C THR A 8 1.65 8.33 -4.99
N ALA A 9 2.60 7.53 -4.48
CA ALA A 9 2.59 7.09 -3.09
C ALA A 9 2.65 8.27 -2.11
N LEU A 10 3.51 9.27 -2.34
CA LEU A 10 3.58 10.46 -1.48
C LEU A 10 2.27 11.25 -1.48
N LYS A 11 1.61 11.39 -2.64
CA LYS A 11 0.31 12.06 -2.76
C LYS A 11 -0.79 11.31 -2.01
N ILE A 12 -0.83 9.98 -2.13
CA ILE A 12 -1.76 9.11 -1.39
C ILE A 12 -1.49 9.19 0.11
N GLU A 13 -0.21 9.16 0.52
CA GLU A 13 0.20 9.26 1.92
C GLU A 13 -0.30 10.56 2.55
N SER A 14 -0.05 11.69 1.89
CA SER A 14 -0.53 13.01 2.32
C SER A 14 -2.05 13.03 2.44
N THR A 15 -2.76 12.45 1.48
CA THR A 15 -4.23 12.35 1.49
C THR A 15 -4.74 11.54 2.68
N LEU A 16 -4.12 10.39 2.96
CA LEU A 16 -4.49 9.53 4.10
C LEU A 16 -4.24 10.23 5.44
N VAL A 17 -3.09 10.90 5.59
CA VAL A 17 -2.78 11.66 6.81
C VAL A 17 -3.76 12.82 6.98
N ASN A 18 -4.10 13.52 5.90
CA ASN A 18 -5.06 14.62 5.93
C ASN A 18 -6.46 14.13 6.30
N ALA A 19 -6.92 13.00 5.73
CA ALA A 19 -8.19 12.39 6.09
C ALA A 19 -8.26 12.06 7.61
N ILE A 20 -7.16 11.57 8.19
CA ILE A 20 -7.08 11.33 9.64
C ILE A 20 -7.19 12.62 10.46
N ASN A 21 -6.63 13.72 9.96
CA ASN A 21 -6.72 15.02 10.63
C ASN A 21 -8.13 15.63 10.52
N VAL A 22 -8.74 15.57 9.33
CA VAL A 22 -10.06 16.15 9.03
C VAL A 22 -11.19 15.39 9.75
N HIS A 23 -11.21 14.05 9.66
CA HIS A 23 -12.26 13.24 10.27
C HIS A 23 -12.03 12.98 11.76
N GLY A 24 -10.82 13.22 12.24
CA GLY A 24 -10.42 12.98 13.62
C GLY A 24 -10.04 11.53 13.89
N THR A 25 -8.98 11.37 14.69
CA THR A 25 -8.43 10.06 15.09
C THR A 25 -9.47 9.15 15.76
N GLU A 26 -10.42 9.70 16.52
CA GLU A 26 -11.42 8.90 17.24
C GLU A 26 -12.50 8.33 16.32
N THR A 27 -12.97 9.11 15.34
CA THR A 27 -13.98 8.69 14.37
C THR A 27 -13.45 7.54 13.50
N ILE A 28 -12.20 7.66 13.04
CA ILE A 28 -11.56 6.63 12.21
C ILE A 28 -11.26 5.37 13.04
N ALA A 29 -10.84 5.53 14.29
CA ALA A 29 -10.60 4.41 15.21
C ALA A 29 -11.88 3.57 15.36
N LYS A 30 -13.02 4.22 15.61
CA LYS A 30 -14.32 3.57 15.70
C LYS A 30 -14.74 2.89 14.39
N ALA A 31 -14.52 3.54 13.25
CA ALA A 31 -14.91 2.99 11.95
C ALA A 31 -14.09 1.74 11.54
N ILE A 32 -12.82 1.68 11.92
CA ILE A 32 -11.92 0.56 11.59
C ILE A 32 -11.92 -0.50 12.70
N GLY A 33 -12.48 -0.20 13.88
CA GLY A 33 -12.52 -1.13 15.02
C GLY A 33 -11.18 -1.26 15.74
N ILE A 34 -10.37 -0.20 15.75
CA ILE A 34 -9.06 -0.16 16.42
C ILE A 34 -9.02 0.89 17.52
N ASP A 35 -8.11 0.74 18.48
CA ASP A 35 -7.92 1.74 19.53
C ASP A 35 -7.32 3.05 18.98
N ARG A 36 -7.73 4.20 19.55
CA ARG A 36 -7.26 5.52 19.13
C ARG A 36 -5.74 5.67 19.23
N SER A 37 -5.10 5.06 20.22
CA SER A 37 -3.64 5.13 20.40
C SER A 37 -2.87 4.47 19.25
N GLN A 38 -3.49 3.49 18.57
CA GLN A 38 -2.90 2.81 17.42
C GLN A 38 -2.83 3.75 16.21
N ILE A 39 -3.83 4.59 15.99
CA ILE A 39 -3.90 5.49 14.82
C ILE A 39 -2.77 6.52 14.80
N SER A 40 -2.39 7.05 15.97
CA SER A 40 -1.26 7.99 16.06
C SER A 40 0.06 7.33 15.63
N ARG A 41 0.23 6.03 15.92
CA ARG A 41 1.41 5.25 15.51
C ARG A 41 1.36 4.93 14.01
N TRP A 42 0.18 4.65 13.48
CA TRP A 42 -0.03 4.31 12.07
C TRP A 42 0.46 5.38 11.11
N LYS A 43 0.31 6.67 11.43
CA LYS A 43 0.81 7.78 10.60
C LYS A 43 2.27 7.62 10.21
N LYS A 44 3.11 7.06 11.09
CA LYS A 44 4.55 6.89 10.85
C LYS A 44 4.93 5.50 10.34
N THR A 45 4.19 4.45 10.72
CA THR A 45 4.60 3.06 10.48
C THR A 45 3.80 2.36 9.36
N HIS A 46 2.50 2.63 9.27
CA HIS A 46 1.57 1.89 8.41
C HIS A 46 1.11 2.71 7.21
N ILE A 47 0.83 4.01 7.39
CA ILE A 47 0.34 4.89 6.32
C ILE A 47 1.30 4.97 5.12
N PRO A 48 2.63 5.07 5.28
CA PRO A 48 3.56 5.00 4.14
C PRO A 48 3.54 3.65 3.41
N LYS A 49 3.29 2.54 4.14
CA LYS A 49 3.17 1.21 3.53
C LYS A 49 1.86 1.08 2.75
N PHE A 50 0.75 1.56 3.31
CA PHE A 50 -0.54 1.59 2.62
C PHE A 50 -0.50 2.49 1.39
N ALA A 51 0.15 3.66 1.48
CA ALA A 51 0.25 4.57 0.35
C ALA A 51 1.05 3.97 -0.82
N ARG A 52 2.16 3.28 -0.54
CA ARG A 52 2.92 2.54 -1.56
C ARG A 52 2.13 1.36 -2.13
N PHE A 53 1.41 0.63 -1.29
CA PHE A 53 0.54 -0.46 -1.74
C PHE A 53 -0.58 0.04 -2.66
N LEU A 54 -1.26 1.12 -2.25
CA LEU A 54 -2.30 1.78 -3.03
C LEU A 54 -1.77 2.33 -4.36
N ALA A 55 -0.58 2.93 -4.36
CA ALA A 55 0.09 3.38 -5.59
C ALA A 55 0.45 2.20 -6.52
N PHE A 56 0.91 1.09 -5.96
CA PHE A 56 1.24 -0.12 -6.71
C PHE A 56 0.01 -0.74 -7.39
N ILE A 57 -1.15 -0.77 -6.70
CA ILE A 57 -2.40 -1.27 -7.29
C ILE A 57 -3.16 -0.22 -8.13
N GLY A 58 -2.61 0.99 -8.29
CA GLY A 58 -3.19 2.06 -9.10
C GLY A 58 -4.38 2.80 -8.47
N TYR A 59 -4.54 2.76 -7.15
CA TYR A 59 -5.61 3.48 -6.45
C TYR A 59 -5.38 4.99 -6.52
N GLY A 60 -6.36 5.75 -7.01
CA GLY A 60 -6.28 7.21 -7.13
C GLY A 60 -5.57 7.73 -8.40
N VAL A 61 -5.36 6.86 -9.38
CA VAL A 61 -4.94 7.24 -10.72
C VAL A 61 -6.20 7.43 -11.58
N GLU A 62 -6.49 8.66 -12.01
CA GLU A 62 -7.57 8.99 -12.98
C GLU A 62 -7.22 8.59 -14.42
N ASP A 63 -5.97 8.16 -14.64
CA ASP A 63 -5.45 7.69 -15.91
C ASP A 63 -5.69 6.18 -16.07
N ASP A 64 -6.66 5.84 -16.94
CA ASP A 64 -7.10 4.47 -17.20
C ASP A 64 -5.97 3.57 -17.72
N ASP A 65 -4.94 4.11 -18.37
CA ASP A 65 -3.83 3.33 -18.92
C ASP A 65 -2.87 2.83 -17.82
N LEU A 66 -2.57 3.69 -16.86
CA LEU A 66 -1.71 3.32 -15.73
C LEU A 66 -2.43 2.33 -14.78
N ARG A 67 -3.76 2.44 -14.66
CA ARG A 67 -4.59 1.50 -13.91
C ARG A 67 -4.62 0.11 -14.55
N ARG A 68 -4.71 0.04 -15.89
CA ARG A 68 -4.60 -1.22 -16.64
C ARG A 68 -3.24 -1.88 -16.45
N LEU A 69 -2.16 -1.10 -16.54
CA LEU A 69 -0.79 -1.60 -16.34
C LEU A 69 -0.56 -2.15 -14.92
N ALA A 70 -1.07 -1.47 -13.89
CA ALA A 70 -0.97 -1.93 -12.50
C ALA A 70 -1.65 -3.29 -12.29
N LYS A 71 -2.81 -3.51 -12.92
CA LYS A 71 -3.53 -4.78 -12.88
C LYS A 71 -2.73 -5.91 -13.55
N GLU A 72 -2.21 -5.67 -14.76
CA GLU A 72 -1.41 -6.66 -15.50
C GLU A 72 -0.14 -7.08 -14.72
N VAL A 73 0.55 -6.11 -14.09
CA VAL A 73 1.74 -6.38 -13.26
C VAL A 73 1.39 -7.15 -11.98
N ALA A 74 0.29 -6.82 -11.32
CA ALA A 74 -0.16 -7.55 -10.12
C ALA A 74 -0.51 -9.01 -10.44
N GLU A 75 -1.15 -9.27 -11.58
CA GLU A 75 -1.46 -10.63 -12.04
C GLU A 75 -0.19 -11.45 -12.31
N LEU A 76 0.82 -10.84 -12.94
CA LEU A 76 2.13 -11.47 -13.16
C LEU A 76 2.84 -11.81 -11.84
N LEU A 77 2.87 -10.88 -10.88
CA LEU A 77 3.51 -11.11 -9.58
C LEU A 77 2.77 -12.16 -8.73
N ILE A 78 1.44 -12.20 -8.77
CA ILE A 78 0.66 -13.26 -8.11
C ILE A 78 0.95 -14.62 -8.74
N LYS A 79 1.07 -14.68 -10.08
CA LYS A 79 1.45 -15.91 -10.78
C LYS A 79 2.85 -16.37 -10.40
N GLU A 80 3.80 -15.44 -10.29
CA GLU A 80 5.18 -15.73 -9.88
C GLU A 80 5.24 -16.20 -8.42
N MET A 81 4.52 -15.54 -7.51
CA MET A 81 4.40 -15.98 -6.11
C MET A 81 3.71 -17.35 -5.98
N ARG A 82 2.72 -17.65 -6.82
CA ARG A 82 2.10 -19.01 -6.86
C ARG A 82 3.05 -20.05 -7.44
N SER A 83 4.00 -19.64 -8.28
CA SER A 83 5.02 -20.51 -8.86
C SER A 83 6.18 -20.78 -7.91
N TYR A 84 6.35 -19.98 -6.84
CA TYR A 84 7.31 -20.20 -5.76
C TYR A 84 6.55 -20.50 -4.46
N PRO A 85 6.20 -21.76 -4.17
CA PRO A 85 5.65 -22.11 -2.87
C PRO A 85 6.68 -21.82 -1.78
N GLU A 86 6.28 -21.09 -0.74
CA GLU A 86 7.10 -20.87 0.45
C GLU A 86 7.60 -22.24 0.98
N GLY A 87 8.90 -22.52 0.83
CA GLY A 87 9.47 -23.81 1.24
C GLY A 87 10.71 -24.31 0.48
N SER A 88 11.25 -23.60 -0.52
CA SER A 88 12.58 -23.93 -1.05
C SER A 88 13.66 -23.25 -0.23
N ASP A 89 13.98 -23.92 0.88
CA ASP A 89 15.10 -23.70 1.77
C ASP A 89 16.39 -23.35 1.01
N ARG A 90 17.14 -22.40 1.55
CA ARG A 90 18.51 -22.15 1.10
C ARG A 90 19.32 -23.39 1.43
N LYS A 91 19.62 -24.23 0.43
CA LYS A 91 20.70 -25.18 0.56
C LYS A 91 22.01 -24.37 0.58
N GLU A 92 22.48 -24.10 1.79
CA GLU A 92 23.91 -23.90 2.03
C GLU A 92 24.66 -25.07 1.37
N THR A 93 25.47 -24.76 0.37
CA THR A 93 26.53 -25.64 -0.10
C THR A 93 27.85 -25.00 0.30
N ASN A 94 28.50 -25.69 1.24
CA ASN A 94 29.91 -25.61 1.58
C ASN A 94 30.83 -25.59 0.36
#